data_AF-A0A0F7FHX4-F1
#
_entry.id   AF-A0A0F7FHX4-F1
#
_cell.length_a   1.000
_cell.length_b   1.000
_cell.length_c   1.000
_cell.angle_alpha   90.00
_cell.angle_beta   90.00
_cell.angle_gamma   90.00
#
_symmetry.space_group_name_H-M   'P 1'
#
loop_
_entity.id
_entity.type
_entity.pdbx_description
1 polymer ?
#
loop_
_entity_poly.entity_id
_entity_poly.type
_entity_poly.pdbx_seq_one_letter_code
_entity_poly.pdbx_strand_id
1 'polypeptide(L)'
;MATMALEEIKNIFDGADKAWEEYVSTTKQALLQWEKTRPALLEKIAVLKTRISSNLSELEEIQLKVELGLLEEEKSQKKFDELSSETVTMVHELENLWVAYEHASLKSIQHMKRIGIPLDTSLEETKKKLEEIENSFRDGIISSKEVYEELRKTVEEQIRILTG
;
A
#
# COMPACT_ATOMS: atom_id res chain seq x y z
N MET A 1 -31.47 44.59 13.52
CA MET A 1 -30.93 43.36 14.16
C MET A 1 -31.13 42.12 13.29
N ALA A 2 -32.35 41.77 12.87
CA ALA A 2 -32.58 40.60 12.00
C ALA A 2 -31.81 40.64 10.66
N THR A 3 -31.74 41.80 10.00
CA THR A 3 -31.00 41.98 8.74
C THR A 3 -29.49 41.81 8.89
N MET A 4 -28.92 42.22 10.04
CA MET A 4 -27.49 42.04 10.32
C MET A 4 -27.17 40.56 10.57
N ALA A 5 -28.00 39.86 11.34
CA ALA A 5 -27.85 38.42 11.57
C ALA A 5 -27.96 37.61 10.27
N LEU A 6 -28.82 38.03 9.33
CA LEU A 6 -28.94 37.38 8.03
C LEU A 6 -27.69 37.58 7.16
N GLU A 7 -27.09 38.78 7.19
CA GLU A 7 -25.84 39.07 6.47
C GLU A 7 -24.65 38.28 7.05
N GLU A 8 -24.57 38.15 8.38
CA GLU A 8 -23.55 37.31 9.03
C GLU A 8 -23.65 35.85 8.61
N ILE A 9 -24.87 35.28 8.58
CA ILE A 9 -25.11 33.90 8.14
C ILE A 9 -24.71 33.73 6.67
N LYS A 10 -25.07 34.69 5.81
CA LYS A 10 -24.69 34.65 4.39
C LYS A 10 -23.17 34.62 4.22
N ASN A 11 -22.43 35.47 4.92
CA ASN A 11 -20.97 35.49 4.87
C ASN A 11 -20.36 34.15 5.35
N ILE A 12 -20.97 33.48 6.33
CA ILE A 12 -20.55 32.14 6.76
C ILE A 12 -20.74 31.12 5.65
N PHE A 13 -21.90 31.13 4.96
CA PHE A 13 -22.14 30.22 3.85
C PHE A 13 -21.20 30.48 2.67
N ASP A 14 -21.02 31.75 2.26
CA ASP A 14 -20.08 32.11 1.19
C ASP A 14 -18.64 31.67 1.53
N GLY A 15 -18.24 31.77 2.80
CA GLY A 15 -16.96 31.26 3.29
C GLY A 15 -16.84 29.73 3.23
N ALA A 16 -17.92 29.01 3.58
CA ALA A 16 -17.97 27.56 3.50
C ALA A 16 -17.90 27.06 2.05
N ASP A 17 -18.61 27.71 1.13
CA ASP A 17 -18.59 27.39 -0.31
C ASP A 17 -17.19 27.59 -0.89
N LYS A 18 -16.52 28.69 -0.55
CA LYS A 18 -15.13 28.93 -0.99
C LYS A 18 -14.16 27.86 -0.48
N ALA A 19 -14.27 27.47 0.79
CA ALA A 19 -13.44 26.41 1.36
C ALA A 19 -13.72 25.05 0.68
N TRP A 20 -14.98 24.79 0.33
CA TRP A 20 -15.36 23.59 -0.41
C TRP A 20 -14.78 23.58 -1.83
N GLU A 21 -14.86 24.69 -2.56
CA GLU A 21 -14.27 24.83 -3.89
C GLU A 21 -12.75 24.60 -3.88
N GLU A 22 -12.04 25.17 -2.91
CA GLU A 22 -10.61 24.95 -2.73
C GLU A 22 -10.29 23.48 -2.45
N TYR A 23 -11.03 22.86 -1.51
CA TYR A 23 -10.89 21.44 -1.22
C TYR A 23 -11.11 20.56 -2.45
N VAL A 24 -12.16 20.82 -3.25
CA VAL A 24 -12.45 20.06 -4.48
C VAL A 24 -11.32 20.23 -5.50
N SER A 25 -10.83 21.45 -5.68
CA SER A 25 -9.73 21.75 -6.61
C SER A 25 -8.45 21.01 -6.23
N THR A 26 -8.00 21.15 -4.97
CA THR A 26 -6.81 20.47 -4.46
C THR A 26 -6.96 18.95 -4.51
N THR A 27 -8.14 18.43 -4.17
CA THR A 27 -8.42 16.99 -4.23
C THR A 27 -8.27 16.46 -5.66
N LYS A 28 -8.84 17.14 -6.66
CA LYS A 28 -8.72 16.72 -8.07
C LYS A 28 -7.26 16.71 -8.53
N GLN A 29 -6.46 17.69 -8.11
CA GLN A 29 -5.02 17.73 -8.42
C GLN A 29 -4.28 16.55 -7.77
N ALA A 30 -4.56 16.28 -6.50
CA ALA A 30 -3.95 15.16 -5.77
C ALA A 30 -4.30 13.81 -6.41
N LEU A 31 -5.56 13.61 -6.79
CA LEU A 31 -6.02 12.39 -7.45
C LEU A 31 -5.39 12.20 -8.84
N LEU A 32 -5.26 13.28 -9.62
CA LEU A 32 -4.54 13.22 -10.89
C LEU A 32 -3.06 12.84 -10.71
N GLN A 33 -2.41 13.36 -9.66
CA GLN A 33 -1.03 13.00 -9.35
C GLN A 33 -0.92 11.54 -8.87
N TRP A 34 -1.89 11.08 -8.09
CA TRP A 34 -2.00 9.69 -7.67
C TRP A 34 -2.13 8.75 -8.87
N GLU A 35 -3.06 9.02 -9.79
CA GLU A 35 -3.24 8.22 -11.02
C GLU A 35 -1.96 8.10 -11.85
N LYS A 36 -1.16 9.17 -11.92
CA LYS A 36 0.13 9.17 -12.63
C LYS A 36 1.22 8.36 -11.91
N THR A 37 1.23 8.38 -10.59
CA THR A 37 2.31 7.80 -9.78
C THR A 37 2.05 6.34 -9.42
N ARG A 38 0.78 5.98 -9.23
CA ARG A 38 0.33 4.65 -8.79
C ARG A 38 0.90 3.49 -9.61
N PRO A 39 0.94 3.53 -10.96
CA PRO A 39 1.47 2.41 -11.75
C PRO A 39 2.93 2.09 -11.46
N ALA A 40 3.78 3.12 -11.31
CA ALA A 40 5.19 2.95 -11.02
C ALA A 40 5.44 2.36 -9.61
N LEU A 41 4.60 2.74 -8.64
CA LEU A 41 4.65 2.16 -7.29
C LEU A 41 4.25 0.68 -7.29
N LEU A 42 3.18 0.34 -8.02
CA LEU A 42 2.75 -1.06 -8.19
C LEU A 42 3.82 -1.92 -8.88
N GLU A 43 4.43 -1.39 -9.94
CA GLU A 43 5.54 -2.06 -10.64
C GLU A 43 6.70 -2.33 -9.69
N LYS A 44 7.11 -1.31 -8.91
CA LYS A 44 8.18 -1.45 -7.92
C LYS A 44 7.84 -2.50 -6.84
N ILE A 45 6.62 -2.51 -6.34
CA ILE A 45 6.13 -3.53 -5.38
C ILE A 45 6.21 -4.93 -6.01
N ALA A 46 5.73 -5.11 -7.24
CA ALA A 46 5.75 -6.39 -7.93
C ALA A 46 7.18 -6.91 -8.17
N VAL A 47 8.10 -6.01 -8.56
CA VAL A 47 9.52 -6.34 -8.74
C VAL A 47 10.16 -6.78 -7.42
N LEU A 48 9.90 -6.06 -6.32
CA LEU A 48 10.42 -6.43 -5.01
C LEU A 48 9.89 -7.79 -4.55
N LYS A 49 8.57 -8.02 -4.64
CA LYS A 49 7.96 -9.32 -4.31
C LYS A 49 8.59 -10.47 -5.09
N THR A 50 8.78 -10.29 -6.41
CA THR A 50 9.38 -11.31 -7.28
C THR A 50 10.81 -11.62 -6.87
N ARG A 51 11.63 -10.58 -6.59
CA ARG A 51 13.01 -10.76 -6.15
C ARG A 51 13.11 -11.43 -4.79
N ILE A 52 12.29 -11.00 -3.83
CA ILE A 52 12.23 -11.61 -2.50
C ILE A 52 11.87 -13.09 -2.60
N SER A 53 10.82 -13.43 -3.36
CA SER A 53 10.41 -14.83 -3.56
C SER A 53 11.52 -15.68 -4.21
N SER A 54 12.21 -15.14 -5.21
CA SER A 54 13.37 -15.80 -5.82
C SER A 54 14.49 -16.03 -4.82
N ASN A 55 14.83 -15.02 -4.01
CA ASN A 55 15.91 -15.13 -3.03
C ASN A 55 15.56 -16.12 -1.92
N LEU A 56 14.31 -16.11 -1.41
CA LEU A 56 13.84 -17.07 -0.42
C LEU A 56 13.95 -18.51 -0.94
N SER A 57 13.55 -18.74 -2.20
CA SER A 57 13.67 -20.06 -2.83
C SER A 57 15.14 -20.50 -2.98
N GLU A 58 16.04 -19.58 -3.35
CA GLU A 58 17.47 -19.88 -3.45
C GLU A 58 18.12 -20.13 -2.08
N LEU A 59 17.70 -19.40 -1.03
CA LEU A 59 18.14 -19.65 0.34
C LEU A 59 17.73 -21.05 0.82
N GLU A 60 16.49 -21.46 0.56
CA GLU A 60 15.99 -22.81 0.86
C GLU A 60 16.79 -23.87 0.08
N GLU A 61 17.06 -23.63 -1.21
CA GLU A 61 17.86 -24.55 -2.03
C GLU A 61 19.30 -24.71 -1.51
N ILE A 62 19.94 -23.60 -1.11
CA ILE A 62 21.28 -23.64 -0.52
C ILE A 62 21.28 -24.45 0.78
N GLN A 63 20.31 -24.21 1.67
CA GLN A 63 20.17 -24.94 2.93
C GLN A 63 20.02 -26.44 2.69
N LEU A 64 19.09 -26.85 1.82
CA LEU A 64 18.84 -28.25 1.49
C LEU A 64 20.09 -28.93 0.90
N LYS A 65 20.84 -28.25 0.03
CA LYS A 65 22.06 -28.81 -0.55
C LYS A 65 23.17 -28.98 0.49
N VAL A 66 23.29 -28.07 1.45
CA VAL A 66 24.24 -28.22 2.57
C VAL A 66 23.83 -29.39 3.46
N GLU A 67 22.56 -29.50 3.82
CA GLU A 67 22.03 -30.61 4.64
C GLU A 67 22.25 -31.98 3.98
N LEU A 68 22.14 -32.05 2.65
CA LEU A 68 22.40 -33.27 1.87
C LEU A 68 23.89 -33.54 1.60
N GLY A 69 24.80 -32.68 2.06
CA GLY A 69 26.24 -32.79 1.83
C GLY A 69 26.65 -32.56 0.36
N LEU A 70 25.79 -31.92 -0.44
CA LEU A 70 26.04 -31.61 -1.85
C LEU A 70 26.85 -30.32 -2.04
N LEU A 71 26.94 -29.50 -1.00
CA LEU A 71 27.74 -28.28 -0.97
C LEU A 71 28.63 -28.24 0.28
N GLU A 72 29.77 -27.58 0.14
CA GLU A 72 30.68 -27.29 1.25
C GLU A 72 30.08 -26.20 2.14
N GLU A 73 29.94 -26.50 3.43
CA GLU A 73 29.25 -25.65 4.42
C GLU A 73 29.85 -24.24 4.49
N GLU A 74 31.17 -24.12 4.62
CA GLU A 74 31.86 -22.82 4.80
C GLU A 74 31.68 -21.88 3.60
N LYS A 75 31.79 -22.40 2.36
CA LYS A 75 31.59 -21.59 1.15
C LYS A 75 30.12 -21.22 0.94
N SER A 76 29.22 -22.12 1.32
CA SER A 76 27.77 -21.92 1.18
C SER A 76 27.26 -20.90 2.18
N GLN A 77 27.85 -20.86 3.38
CA GLN A 77 27.48 -19.91 4.43
C GLN A 77 27.66 -18.47 3.98
N LYS A 78 28.80 -18.13 3.35
CA LYS A 78 29.04 -16.76 2.87
C LYS A 78 27.99 -16.31 1.86
N LYS A 79 27.65 -17.16 0.89
CA LYS A 79 26.62 -16.86 -0.11
C LYS A 79 25.24 -16.73 0.54
N PHE A 80 24.94 -17.61 1.50
CA PHE A 80 23.71 -17.57 2.27
C PHE A 80 23.56 -16.25 3.02
N ASP A 81 24.60 -15.81 3.72
CA ASP A 81 24.59 -14.57 4.50
C ASP A 81 24.42 -13.33 3.60
N GLU A 82 25.12 -13.28 2.47
CA GLU A 82 24.99 -12.19 1.50
C GLU A 82 23.55 -12.09 0.94
N LEU A 83 23.00 -13.22 0.50
CA LEU A 83 21.65 -13.28 -0.06
C LEU A 83 20.56 -13.02 1.00
N SER A 84 20.77 -13.51 2.23
CA SER A 84 19.88 -13.25 3.36
C SER A 84 19.84 -11.76 3.72
N SER A 85 21.01 -11.12 3.80
CA SER A 85 21.11 -9.68 4.08
C SER A 85 20.46 -8.82 2.98
N GLU A 86 20.65 -9.19 1.71
CA GLU A 86 19.98 -8.52 0.59
C GLU A 86 18.45 -8.67 0.69
N THR A 87 17.98 -9.88 1.00
CA THR A 87 16.55 -10.19 1.14
C THR A 87 15.90 -9.40 2.25
N VAL A 88 16.53 -9.32 3.43
CA VAL A 88 16.03 -8.51 4.55
C VAL A 88 15.89 -7.04 4.16
N THR A 89 16.87 -6.50 3.42
CA THR A 89 16.82 -5.11 2.94
C THR A 89 15.66 -4.89 1.97
N MET A 90 15.45 -5.81 1.04
CA MET A 90 14.34 -5.75 0.08
C MET A 90 12.98 -5.89 0.76
N VAL A 91 12.86 -6.78 1.76
CA VAL A 91 11.62 -6.95 2.55
C VAL A 91 11.26 -5.65 3.24
N HIS A 92 12.21 -4.99 3.91
CA HIS A 92 11.94 -3.69 4.54
C HIS A 92 11.58 -2.60 3.53
N GLU A 93 12.21 -2.56 2.35
CA GLU A 93 11.83 -1.62 1.29
C GLU A 93 10.39 -1.89 0.81
N LEU A 94 10.05 -3.16 0.60
CA LEU A 94 8.71 -3.59 0.18
C LEU A 94 7.65 -3.22 1.22
N GLU A 95 7.87 -3.56 2.48
CA GLU A 95 6.94 -3.32 3.59
C GLU A 95 6.61 -1.83 3.69
N ASN A 96 7.63 -0.97 3.72
CA ASN A 96 7.46 0.48 3.79
C ASN A 96 6.71 1.05 2.58
N LEU A 97 7.09 0.60 1.37
CA LEU A 97 6.48 1.07 0.14
C LEU A 97 5.01 0.63 0.03
N TRP A 98 4.71 -0.62 0.38
CA TRP A 98 3.36 -1.18 0.27
C TRP A 98 2.42 -0.54 1.28
N VAL A 99 2.86 -0.31 2.52
CA VAL A 99 2.08 0.44 3.51
C VAL A 99 1.76 1.85 3.03
N ALA A 100 2.78 2.57 2.55
CA ALA A 100 2.58 3.93 2.02
C ALA A 100 1.62 3.93 0.83
N TYR A 101 1.71 2.93 -0.05
CA TYR A 101 0.82 2.74 -1.19
C TYR A 101 -0.64 2.53 -0.75
N GLU A 102 -0.90 1.60 0.17
CA GLU A 102 -2.28 1.30 0.58
C GLU A 102 -2.91 2.46 1.38
N HIS A 103 -2.11 3.20 2.16
CA HIS A 103 -2.57 4.43 2.79
C HIS A 103 -2.95 5.51 1.77
N ALA A 104 -2.16 5.69 0.71
CA ALA A 104 -2.48 6.61 -0.36
C ALA A 104 -3.75 6.17 -1.12
N SER A 105 -3.91 4.87 -1.37
CA SER A 105 -5.10 4.27 -1.98
C SER A 105 -6.35 4.49 -1.12
N LEU A 106 -6.25 4.29 0.20
CA LEU A 106 -7.36 4.56 1.12
C LEU A 106 -7.78 6.04 1.07
N LYS A 107 -6.81 6.96 1.14
CA LYS A 107 -7.09 8.39 1.02
C LYS A 107 -7.72 8.75 -0.32
N SER A 108 -7.24 8.17 -1.42
CA SER A 108 -7.80 8.46 -2.75
C SER A 108 -9.28 8.08 -2.80
N ILE A 109 -9.64 6.88 -2.33
CA ILE A 109 -11.03 6.41 -2.29
C ILE A 109 -11.90 7.31 -1.39
N GLN A 110 -11.42 7.67 -0.19
CA GLN A 110 -12.12 8.58 0.72
C GLN A 110 -12.41 9.93 0.06
N HIS A 111 -11.40 10.50 -0.61
CA HIS A 111 -11.51 11.78 -1.27
C HIS A 111 -12.43 11.72 -2.49
N MET A 112 -12.33 10.69 -3.33
CA MET A 112 -13.23 10.44 -4.47
C MET A 112 -14.69 10.38 -4.03
N LYS A 113 -14.98 9.58 -2.99
CA LYS A 113 -16.32 9.49 -2.39
C LYS A 113 -16.79 10.84 -1.88
N ARG A 114 -15.94 11.59 -1.18
CA ARG A 114 -16.29 12.89 -0.59
C ARG A 114 -16.62 13.95 -1.64
N ILE A 115 -15.91 14.00 -2.76
CA ILE A 115 -16.18 14.98 -3.84
C ILE A 115 -17.17 14.46 -4.90
N GLY A 116 -17.72 13.25 -4.72
CA GLY A 116 -18.75 12.69 -5.57
C GLY A 116 -18.28 12.27 -6.98
N ILE A 117 -17.03 11.86 -7.14
CA ILE A 117 -16.54 11.29 -8.40
C ILE A 117 -16.52 9.76 -8.35
N PRO A 118 -16.62 9.07 -9.50
CA PRO A 118 -16.57 7.62 -9.54
C PRO A 118 -15.30 7.06 -8.90
N LEU A 119 -15.46 5.97 -8.16
CA LEU A 119 -14.34 5.23 -7.59
C LEU A 119 -13.61 4.49 -8.71
N ASP A 120 -12.29 4.46 -8.63
CA ASP A 120 -11.41 3.87 -9.64
C ASP A 120 -10.95 2.44 -9.29
N THR A 121 -11.54 1.86 -8.24
CA THR A 121 -11.31 0.48 -7.83
C THR A 121 -12.62 -0.21 -7.51
N SER A 122 -12.66 -1.52 -7.74
CA SER A 122 -13.80 -2.37 -7.42
C SER A 122 -13.63 -3.08 -6.07
N LEU A 123 -14.76 -3.45 -5.48
CA LEU A 123 -14.80 -4.31 -4.28
C LEU A 123 -14.04 -5.64 -4.50
N GLU A 124 -14.18 -6.23 -5.69
CA GLU A 124 -13.56 -7.50 -6.03
C GLU A 124 -12.02 -7.38 -6.10
N GLU A 125 -11.50 -6.33 -6.74
CA GLU A 125 -10.05 -6.06 -6.76
C GLU A 125 -9.50 -5.83 -5.36
N THR A 126 -10.26 -5.11 -4.52
CA THR A 126 -9.82 -4.80 -3.15
C THR A 126 -9.83 -6.06 -2.26
N LYS A 127 -10.78 -6.99 -2.46
CA LYS A 127 -10.76 -8.30 -1.81
C LYS A 127 -9.56 -9.15 -2.23
N LYS A 128 -9.23 -9.16 -3.52
CA LYS A 128 -8.03 -9.87 -4.03
C LYS A 128 -6.73 -9.34 -3.42
N LYS A 129 -6.64 -8.03 -3.18
CA LYS A 129 -5.48 -7.45 -2.45
C LYS A 129 -5.36 -8.02 -1.04
N LEU A 130 -6.48 -8.25 -0.35
CA LEU A 130 -6.47 -8.82 1.00
C LEU A 130 -5.90 -10.25 0.98
N GLU A 131 -6.35 -11.08 0.03
CA GLU A 131 -5.81 -12.43 -0.18
C GLU A 131 -4.32 -12.38 -0.54
N GLU A 132 -3.90 -11.42 -1.36
CA GLU A 132 -2.49 -11.22 -1.71
C GLU A 132 -1.62 -10.86 -0.49
N ILE A 133 -2.13 -10.03 0.42
CA ILE A 133 -1.44 -9.69 1.70
C ILE A 133 -1.30 -10.93 2.57
N GLU A 134 -2.36 -11.73 2.71
CA GLU A 134 -2.33 -12.98 3.48
C GLU A 134 -1.34 -13.99 2.91
N ASN A 135 -1.34 -14.18 1.58
CA ASN A 135 -0.38 -15.05 0.90
C ASN A 135 1.05 -14.52 1.08
N SER A 136 1.28 -13.21 0.90
CA SER A 136 2.61 -12.60 1.06
C SER A 136 3.17 -12.76 2.48
N PHE A 137 2.32 -12.71 3.51
CA PHE A 137 2.74 -12.96 4.88
C PHE A 137 3.04 -14.45 5.13
N ARG A 138 2.18 -15.35 4.63
CA ARG A 138 2.41 -16.81 4.74
C ARG A 138 3.70 -17.23 4.05
N ASP A 139 3.98 -16.65 2.89
CA ASP A 139 5.11 -17.03 2.04
C ASP A 139 6.42 -16.29 2.46
N GLY A 140 6.40 -15.56 3.59
CA GLY A 140 7.58 -14.87 4.14
C GLY A 140 8.04 -13.63 3.38
N ILE A 141 7.25 -13.17 2.39
CA ILE A 141 7.52 -11.94 1.62
C ILE A 141 7.29 -10.70 2.50
N ILE A 142 6.30 -10.76 3.40
CA ILE A 142 6.15 -9.84 4.52
C ILE A 142 6.67 -10.56 5.76
N SER A 143 7.58 -9.93 6.47
CA SER A 143 8.22 -10.50 7.67
C SER A 143 7.59 -10.00 8.97
N SER A 144 7.16 -8.74 8.99
CA SER A 144 6.59 -8.12 10.19
C SER A 144 5.10 -8.41 10.30
N LYS A 145 4.70 -8.93 11.47
CA LYS A 145 3.29 -9.09 11.82
C LYS A 145 2.58 -7.75 11.95
N GLU A 146 3.27 -6.72 12.44
CA GLU A 146 2.74 -5.36 12.54
C GLU A 146 2.38 -4.81 11.17
N VAL A 147 3.29 -4.95 10.18
CA VAL A 147 3.05 -4.51 8.79
C VAL A 147 1.90 -5.28 8.15
N TYR A 148 1.85 -6.60 8.33
CA TYR A 148 0.72 -7.41 7.85
C TYR A 148 -0.62 -6.89 8.39
N GLU A 149 -0.73 -6.67 9.70
CA GLU A 149 -1.96 -6.18 10.33
C GLU A 149 -2.32 -4.75 9.87
N GLU A 150 -1.33 -3.89 9.65
CA GLU A 150 -1.53 -2.54 9.14
C GLU A 150 -2.07 -2.53 7.70
N LEU A 151 -1.44 -3.29 6.81
CA LEU A 151 -1.90 -3.48 5.43
C LEU A 151 -3.32 -4.05 5.41
N ARG A 152 -3.55 -5.12 6.18
CA ARG A 152 -4.85 -5.77 6.29
C ARG A 152 -5.93 -4.80 6.73
N LYS A 153 -5.73 -4.07 7.83
CA LYS A 153 -6.71 -3.09 8.34
C LYS A 153 -6.97 -1.98 7.34
N THR A 154 -5.93 -1.51 6.64
CA THR A 154 -6.06 -0.47 5.63
C THR A 154 -6.94 -0.94 4.47
N VAL A 155 -6.72 -2.16 3.97
CA VAL A 155 -7.52 -2.75 2.89
C VAL A 155 -8.94 -3.09 3.35
N GLU A 156 -9.13 -3.58 4.58
CA GLU A 156 -10.46 -3.78 5.17
C GLU A 156 -11.26 -2.47 5.25
N GLU A 157 -10.61 -1.35 5.54
CA GLU A 157 -11.24 -0.02 5.53
C GLU A 157 -11.61 0.43 4.10
N GLN A 158 -10.76 0.15 3.10
CA GLN A 158 -11.11 0.38 1.69
C GLN A 158 -12.39 -0.39 1.31
N ILE A 159 -12.48 -1.66 1.71
CA ILE A 159 -13.66 -2.51 1.50
C ILE A 159 -14.91 -1.88 2.14
N ARG A 160 -14.81 -1.43 3.39
CA ARG A 160 -15.93 -0.79 4.09
C ARG A 160 -16.46 0.42 3.32
N ILE A 161 -15.57 1.28 2.82
CA ILE A 161 -15.95 2.46 2.04
C ILE A 161 -16.63 2.09 0.71
N LEU A 162 -16.22 0.98 0.09
CA LEU A 162 -16.79 0.46 -1.16
C LEU A 162 -18.15 -0.24 -0.97
N THR A 163 -18.43 -0.75 0.22
CA THR A 163 -19.70 -1.44 0.55
C THR A 163 -20.79 -0.57 1.15
N GLY A 164 -20.43 0.61 1.67
CA GLY A 164 -21.38 1.63 2.18
C GLY A 164 -21.26 2.93 1.43
#